data_AF-A0A7K0E800-F1
#
_entry.id   AF-A0A7K0E800-F1
#
_cell.length_a   1.000
_cell.length_b   1.000
_cell.length_c   1.000
_cell.angle_alpha   90.00
_cell.angle_beta   90.00
_cell.angle_gamma   90.00
#
_symmetry.space_group_name_H-M   'P 1'
#
loop_
_entity.id
_entity.type
_entity.pdbx_description
1 polymer ?
#
loop_
_entity_poly.entity_id
_entity_poly.type
_entity_poly.pdbx_seq_one_letter_code
_entity_poly.pdbx_strand_id
1 'polypeptide(L)'
;MKLLTYIILIITLLVNSIGLSDLRKNYPLANDNSEITQNMYNALSSISSNDKAILIAYKGAFSTILAKHSKQVKDKKTYFKEGITSLELAVEKDPNNIEIRCLRLGVQENSPKFLKYKSAIPADKQFIIEHYASESSQEIKKFIKGYIKLSKSFNESEKQLF
;
A
#
# COMPACT_ATOMS: atom_id res chain seq x y z
N MET A 1 39.30 -25.33 10.04
CA MET A 1 37.95 -24.94 10.55
C MET A 1 37.69 -23.43 10.60
N LYS A 2 38.51 -22.57 9.98
CA LYS A 2 38.23 -21.11 9.87
C LYS A 2 37.72 -20.68 8.49
N LEU A 3 37.90 -21.51 7.44
CA LEU A 3 37.36 -21.24 6.11
C LEU A 3 35.87 -21.63 5.96
N LEU A 4 35.42 -22.70 6.62
CA LEU A 4 34.01 -23.12 6.55
C LEU A 4 33.04 -22.14 7.23
N THR A 5 33.48 -21.43 8.27
CA THR A 5 32.69 -20.38 8.91
C THR A 5 32.55 -19.13 8.04
N TYR A 6 33.51 -18.84 7.16
CA TYR A 6 33.41 -17.72 6.21
C TYR A 6 32.48 -18.03 5.02
N ILE A 7 32.41 -19.28 4.56
CA ILE A 7 31.54 -19.68 3.45
C ILE A 7 30.05 -19.65 3.87
N ILE A 8 29.75 -19.97 5.12
CA ILE A 8 28.38 -19.90 5.67
C ILE A 8 27.93 -18.44 5.88
N LEU A 9 28.85 -17.48 6.05
CA LEU A 9 28.54 -16.07 6.23
C LEU A 9 28.21 -15.34 4.91
N ILE A 10 28.58 -15.91 3.76
CA ILE A 10 28.36 -15.30 2.43
C ILE A 10 26.98 -15.67 1.84
N ILE A 11 26.30 -16.69 2.38
CA ILE A 11 25.03 -17.20 1.83
C ILE A 11 23.80 -16.35 2.22
N THR A 12 23.90 -15.40 3.16
CA THR A 12 22.73 -14.69 3.69
C THR A 12 22.45 -13.29 3.11
N LEU A 13 22.99 -12.90 1.95
CA LEU A 13 22.79 -11.52 1.44
C LEU A 13 22.22 -11.40 0.02
N LEU A 14 21.46 -12.39 -0.46
CA LEU A 14 20.52 -12.18 -1.55
C LEU A 14 19.14 -11.80 -0.99
N VAL A 15 19.07 -10.68 -0.28
CA VAL A 15 17.78 -10.05 0.00
C VAL A 15 17.34 -9.41 -1.32
N ASN A 16 16.56 -10.14 -2.12
CA ASN A 16 15.93 -9.56 -3.30
C ASN A 16 15.05 -8.40 -2.81
N SER A 17 15.42 -7.16 -3.16
CA SER A 17 14.59 -6.00 -2.89
C SER A 17 13.26 -6.19 -3.63
N ILE A 18 12.15 -6.18 -2.91
CA ILE A 18 10.84 -6.32 -3.54
C ILE A 18 10.59 -5.15 -4.51
N GLY A 19 10.27 -5.48 -5.76
CA GLY A 19 10.02 -4.48 -6.78
C GLY A 19 8.64 -3.85 -6.64
N LEU A 20 8.46 -2.61 -7.10
CA LEU A 20 7.14 -1.96 -7.12
C LEU A 20 6.11 -2.76 -7.94
N SER A 21 6.56 -3.45 -8.98
CA SER A 21 5.67 -4.32 -9.78
C SER A 21 5.09 -5.48 -8.96
N ASP A 22 5.90 -6.09 -8.10
CA ASP A 22 5.45 -7.14 -7.19
C ASP A 22 4.45 -6.59 -6.17
N LEU A 23 4.69 -5.40 -5.63
CA LEU A 23 3.77 -4.75 -4.70
C LEU A 23 2.42 -4.46 -5.36
N ARG A 24 2.42 -3.88 -6.57
CA ARG A 24 1.21 -3.60 -7.36
C ARG A 24 0.40 -4.85 -7.65
N LYS A 25 1.08 -5.94 -8.01
CA LYS A 25 0.46 -7.24 -8.32
C LYS A 25 -0.16 -7.87 -7.07
N ASN A 26 0.53 -7.84 -5.94
CA ASN A 26 0.10 -8.53 -4.72
C ASN A 26 -0.93 -7.73 -3.90
N TYR A 27 -0.92 -6.39 -3.97
CA TYR A 27 -1.83 -5.54 -3.20
C TYR A 27 -3.33 -5.91 -3.35
N PRO A 28 -3.90 -6.04 -4.58
CA PRO A 28 -5.30 -6.42 -4.72
C PRO A 28 -5.61 -7.83 -4.19
N LEU A 29 -4.63 -8.74 -4.23
CA LEU A 29 -4.79 -10.12 -3.76
C LEU A 29 -4.74 -10.24 -2.23
N ALA A 30 -3.99 -9.34 -1.58
CA ALA A 30 -3.79 -9.37 -0.13
C ALA A 30 -5.08 -9.20 0.67
N ASN A 31 -6.05 -8.46 0.14
CA ASN A 31 -7.33 -8.24 0.81
C ASN A 31 -8.00 -9.55 1.25
N ASP A 32 -7.89 -10.61 0.43
CA ASP A 32 -8.54 -11.91 0.67
C ASP A 32 -7.55 -13.04 0.93
N ASN A 33 -6.24 -12.72 1.04
CA ASN A 33 -5.19 -13.70 1.30
C ASN A 33 -4.25 -13.21 2.41
N SER A 34 -4.34 -13.87 3.58
CA SER A 34 -3.54 -13.53 4.76
C SER A 34 -2.05 -13.87 4.58
N GLU A 35 -1.72 -14.90 3.81
CA GLU A 35 -0.33 -15.28 3.53
C GLU A 35 0.37 -14.24 2.66
N ILE A 36 -0.28 -13.81 1.57
CA ILE A 36 0.23 -12.71 0.73
C ILE A 36 0.42 -11.45 1.59
N THR A 37 -0.56 -11.12 2.43
CA THR A 37 -0.47 -9.96 3.32
C THR A 37 0.73 -10.05 4.25
N GLN A 38 0.92 -11.18 4.93
CA GLN A 38 2.02 -11.37 5.87
C GLN A 38 3.38 -11.30 5.15
N ASN A 39 3.49 -11.94 3.98
CA ASN A 39 4.71 -11.94 3.18
C ASN A 39 5.07 -10.53 2.71
N MET A 40 4.10 -9.76 2.20
CA MET A 40 4.34 -8.39 1.74
C MET A 40 4.65 -7.44 2.89
N TYR A 41 3.97 -7.55 4.03
CA TYR A 41 4.27 -6.76 5.22
C TYR A 41 5.69 -7.05 5.74
N ASN A 42 6.08 -8.33 5.81
CA ASN A 42 7.42 -8.74 6.23
C ASN A 42 8.50 -8.27 5.26
N ALA A 43 8.26 -8.35 3.95
CA ALA A 43 9.17 -7.85 2.91
C ALA A 43 9.41 -6.34 3.00
N LEU A 44 8.45 -5.59 3.55
CA LEU A 44 8.54 -4.15 3.77
C LEU A 44 8.89 -3.77 5.21
N SER A 45 9.19 -4.73 6.09
CA SER A 45 9.40 -4.49 7.52
C SER A 45 10.56 -3.52 7.79
N SER A 46 11.63 -3.58 6.99
CA SER A 46 12.80 -2.70 7.09
C SER A 46 12.57 -1.28 6.54
N ILE A 47 11.47 -1.02 5.84
CA ILE A 47 11.14 0.31 5.31
C ILE A 47 10.86 1.25 6.49
N SER A 48 11.56 2.37 6.48
CA SER A 48 11.54 3.42 7.48
C SER A 48 10.95 4.72 6.93
N SER A 49 10.79 5.72 7.78
CA SER A 49 10.32 7.05 7.38
C SER A 49 11.26 7.77 6.41
N ASN A 50 12.51 7.34 6.26
CA ASN A 50 13.50 7.97 5.37
C ASN A 50 13.52 7.38 3.95
N ASP A 51 12.79 6.29 3.74
CA ASP A 51 12.73 5.61 2.44
C ASP A 51 11.78 6.32 1.46
N LYS A 52 11.73 5.81 0.23
CA LYS A 52 10.86 6.33 -0.83
C LYS A 52 9.40 6.33 -0.38
N ALA A 53 8.71 7.45 -0.58
CA ALA A 53 7.31 7.65 -0.18
C ALA A 53 6.38 6.52 -0.64
N ILE A 54 6.56 6.02 -1.88
CA ILE A 54 5.76 4.91 -2.40
C ILE A 54 5.95 3.58 -1.62
N LEU A 55 7.16 3.30 -1.12
CA LEU A 55 7.41 2.10 -0.31
C LEU A 55 6.79 2.24 1.08
N ILE A 56 6.85 3.45 1.65
CA ILE A 56 6.17 3.79 2.90
C ILE A 56 4.65 3.60 2.73
N ALA A 57 4.08 4.05 1.59
CA ALA A 57 2.67 3.89 1.28
C ALA A 57 2.26 2.42 1.21
N TYR A 58 3.03 1.59 0.50
CA TYR A 58 2.76 0.15 0.41
C TYR A 58 2.90 -0.55 1.77
N LYS A 59 3.92 -0.21 2.57
CA LYS A 59 4.05 -0.73 3.95
C LYS A 59 2.80 -0.39 4.74
N GLY A 60 2.36 0.86 4.64
CA GLY A 60 1.16 1.33 5.31
C GLY A 60 -0.08 0.57 4.89
N ALA A 61 -0.28 0.43 3.58
CA ALA A 61 -1.43 -0.25 3.01
C ALA A 61 -1.47 -1.74 3.42
N PHE A 62 -0.37 -2.48 3.29
CA PHE A 62 -0.30 -3.88 3.75
C PHE A 62 -0.46 -4.02 5.26
N SER A 63 0.04 -3.08 6.08
CA SER A 63 -0.20 -3.07 7.52
C SER A 63 -1.70 -2.95 7.85
N THR A 64 -2.45 -2.11 7.12
CA THR A 64 -3.91 -2.03 7.32
C THR A 64 -4.65 -3.30 6.90
N ILE A 65 -4.18 -4.02 5.87
CA ILE A 65 -4.73 -5.33 5.50
C ILE A 65 -4.35 -6.38 6.54
N LEU A 66 -3.15 -6.31 7.11
CA LEU A 66 -2.71 -7.19 8.19
C LEU A 66 -3.60 -7.00 9.44
N ALA A 67 -4.02 -5.77 9.71
CA ALA A 67 -5.01 -5.48 10.75
C ALA A 67 -6.35 -6.19 10.51
N LYS A 68 -6.82 -6.26 9.25
CA LYS A 68 -8.05 -6.99 8.88
C LYS A 68 -7.93 -8.48 9.24
N HIS A 69 -6.80 -9.09 8.89
CA HIS A 69 -6.54 -10.53 9.06
C HIS A 69 -6.13 -10.94 10.50
N SER A 70 -5.72 -9.98 11.33
CA SER A 70 -5.29 -10.25 12.71
C SER A 70 -6.44 -10.79 13.58
N LYS A 71 -6.15 -11.72 14.50
CA LYS A 71 -7.17 -12.29 15.41
C LYS A 71 -7.41 -11.42 16.64
N GLN A 72 -6.35 -10.86 17.21
CA GLN A 72 -6.41 -10.10 18.46
C GLN A 72 -6.75 -8.63 18.21
N VAL A 73 -7.69 -8.08 18.99
CA VAL A 73 -8.11 -6.67 18.88
C VAL A 73 -6.95 -5.69 19.05
N LYS A 74 -6.01 -6.00 19.95
CA LYS A 74 -4.80 -5.19 20.17
C LYS A 74 -3.98 -5.09 18.89
N ASP A 75 -3.72 -6.22 18.22
CA ASP A 75 -2.93 -6.28 16.98
C ASP A 75 -3.64 -5.54 15.85
N LYS A 76 -4.98 -5.72 15.71
CA LYS A 76 -5.79 -4.95 14.75
C LYS A 76 -5.57 -3.46 14.91
N LYS A 77 -5.65 -2.95 16.14
CA LYS A 77 -5.49 -1.52 16.43
C LYS A 77 -4.06 -1.05 16.15
N THR A 78 -3.06 -1.82 16.52
CA THR A 78 -1.64 -1.50 16.30
C THR A 78 -1.34 -1.40 14.81
N TYR A 79 -1.62 -2.45 14.04
CA TYR A 79 -1.34 -2.48 12.60
C TYR A 79 -2.16 -1.44 11.84
N PHE A 80 -3.43 -1.23 12.20
CA PHE A 80 -4.22 -0.17 11.56
C PHE A 80 -3.60 1.21 11.81
N LYS A 81 -3.19 1.51 13.05
CA LYS A 81 -2.56 2.79 13.39
C LYS A 81 -1.22 2.98 12.68
N GLU A 82 -0.37 1.96 12.67
CA GLU A 82 0.89 1.97 11.91
C GLU A 82 0.63 2.24 10.42
N GLY A 83 -0.37 1.55 9.86
CA GLY A 83 -0.72 1.63 8.47
C GLY A 83 -1.17 3.01 8.03
N ILE A 84 -2.13 3.61 8.74
CA ILE A 84 -2.61 4.96 8.42
C ILE A 84 -1.52 6.01 8.66
N THR A 85 -0.66 5.84 9.67
CA THR A 85 0.44 6.78 9.94
C THR A 85 1.44 6.78 8.78
N SER A 86 1.75 5.60 8.24
CA SER A 86 2.63 5.46 7.08
C SER A 86 2.00 6.04 5.81
N LEU A 87 0.70 5.85 5.59
CA LEU A 87 0.00 6.44 4.45
C LEU A 87 -0.04 7.97 4.50
N GLU A 88 -0.32 8.56 5.66
CA GLU A 88 -0.29 10.02 5.80
C GLU A 88 1.13 10.57 5.57
N LEU A 89 2.15 9.92 6.15
CA LEU A 89 3.54 10.29 5.91
C LEU A 89 3.92 10.19 4.43
N ALA A 90 3.47 9.14 3.74
CA ALA A 90 3.76 8.97 2.32
C ALA A 90 3.13 10.07 1.47
N VAL A 91 1.89 10.48 1.78
CA VAL A 91 1.24 11.61 1.11
C VAL A 91 1.93 12.93 1.44
N GLU A 92 2.39 13.14 2.67
CA GLU A 92 3.16 14.34 3.03
C GLU A 92 4.48 14.42 2.26
N LYS A 93 5.18 13.29 2.11
CA LYS A 93 6.47 13.22 1.41
C LYS A 93 6.37 13.39 -0.10
N ASP A 94 5.31 12.86 -0.73
CA ASP A 94 5.12 12.89 -2.17
C ASP A 94 3.64 13.11 -2.51
N PRO A 95 3.13 14.35 -2.29
CA PRO A 95 1.69 14.64 -2.36
C PRO A 95 1.11 14.51 -3.76
N ASN A 96 1.96 14.58 -4.79
CA ASN A 96 1.58 14.53 -6.20
C ASN A 96 1.61 13.12 -6.80
N ASN A 97 1.93 12.11 -5.98
CA ASN A 97 1.99 10.73 -6.44
C ASN A 97 0.61 10.07 -6.46
N ILE A 98 0.04 9.93 -7.65
CA ILE A 98 -1.30 9.39 -7.85
C ILE A 98 -1.49 7.96 -7.30
N GLU A 99 -0.44 7.13 -7.32
CA GLU A 99 -0.47 5.78 -6.78
C GLU A 99 -0.61 5.78 -5.25
N ILE A 100 0.12 6.67 -4.56
CA ILE A 100 0.01 6.85 -3.10
C ILE A 100 -1.40 7.31 -2.73
N ARG A 101 -1.97 8.26 -3.47
CA ARG A 101 -3.34 8.75 -3.25
C ARG A 101 -4.36 7.64 -3.46
N CYS A 102 -4.15 6.78 -4.47
CA CYS A 102 -4.98 5.61 -4.71
C CYS A 102 -4.90 4.58 -3.57
N LEU A 103 -3.70 4.29 -3.06
CA LEU A 103 -3.52 3.39 -1.91
C LEU A 103 -4.24 3.92 -0.66
N ARG A 104 -4.06 5.20 -0.35
CA ARG A 104 -4.73 5.84 0.81
C ARG A 104 -6.24 5.80 0.66
N LEU A 105 -6.78 6.13 -0.51
CA LEU A 105 -8.21 6.03 -0.80
C LEU A 105 -8.73 4.61 -0.57
N GLY A 106 -8.02 3.59 -1.05
CA GLY A 106 -8.30 2.17 -0.81
C GLY A 106 -8.50 1.84 0.66
N VAL A 107 -7.58 2.28 1.50
CA VAL A 107 -7.67 2.05 2.95
C VAL A 107 -8.81 2.86 3.57
N GLN A 108 -8.98 4.12 3.18
CA GLN A 108 -10.05 4.96 3.70
C GLN A 108 -11.44 4.39 3.38
N GLU A 109 -11.68 3.91 2.16
CA GLU A 109 -12.96 3.32 1.77
C GLU A 109 -13.31 2.08 2.60
N ASN A 110 -12.32 1.24 2.88
CA ASN A 110 -12.50 -0.01 3.61
C ASN A 110 -12.44 0.16 5.15
N SER A 111 -12.04 1.32 5.66
CA SER A 111 -11.99 1.58 7.10
C SER A 111 -13.39 1.67 7.73
N PRO A 112 -13.61 1.16 8.96
CA PRO A 112 -14.82 1.43 9.72
C PRO A 112 -15.03 2.91 10.04
N LYS A 113 -16.28 3.40 9.97
CA LYS A 113 -16.62 4.82 10.21
C LYS A 113 -16.14 5.34 11.58
N PHE A 114 -16.19 4.52 12.63
CA PHE A 114 -15.79 4.93 13.99
C PHE A 114 -14.28 5.23 14.13
N LEU A 115 -13.44 4.77 13.19
CA LEU A 115 -12.01 5.08 13.15
C LEU A 115 -11.72 6.48 12.58
N LYS A 116 -12.73 7.18 12.05
CA LYS A 116 -12.62 8.53 11.51
C LYS A 116 -11.55 8.71 10.41
N TYR A 117 -11.16 7.63 9.73
CA TYR A 117 -10.18 7.61 8.66
C TYR A 117 -10.84 7.62 7.27
N LYS A 118 -11.68 8.62 7.03
CA LYS A 118 -12.45 8.78 5.76
C LYS A 118 -12.47 10.21 5.23
N SER A 119 -11.85 11.17 5.94
CA SER A 119 -11.97 12.60 5.65
C SER A 119 -11.27 13.02 4.36
N ALA A 120 -10.23 12.30 3.92
CA ALA A 120 -9.48 12.62 2.72
C ALA A 120 -10.04 11.96 1.44
N ILE A 121 -11.10 11.14 1.54
CA ILE A 121 -11.72 10.48 0.37
C ILE A 121 -12.06 11.49 -0.75
N PRO A 122 -12.74 12.63 -0.48
CA PRO A 122 -13.05 13.59 -1.56
C PRO A 122 -11.80 14.16 -2.23
N ALA A 123 -10.77 14.47 -1.45
CA ALA A 123 -9.52 15.05 -1.94
C ALA A 123 -8.68 14.04 -2.75
N ASP A 124 -8.63 12.78 -2.33
CA ASP A 124 -7.92 11.72 -3.06
C ASP A 124 -8.64 11.39 -4.36
N LYS A 125 -9.98 11.27 -4.32
CA LYS A 125 -10.78 11.04 -5.52
C LYS A 125 -10.57 12.13 -6.56
N GLN A 126 -10.72 13.40 -6.17
CA GLN A 126 -10.58 14.53 -7.08
C GLN A 126 -9.19 14.55 -7.73
N PHE A 127 -8.15 14.37 -6.90
CA PHE A 127 -6.77 14.34 -7.37
C PHE A 127 -6.54 13.22 -8.40
N ILE A 128 -7.04 12.01 -8.13
CA ILE A 128 -6.91 10.87 -9.05
C ILE A 128 -7.62 11.14 -10.39
N ILE A 129 -8.82 11.71 -10.37
CA ILE A 129 -9.57 12.06 -11.59
C ILE A 129 -8.77 13.05 -12.44
N GLU A 130 -8.22 14.10 -11.83
CA GLU A 130 -7.49 15.16 -12.53
C GLU A 130 -6.17 14.69 -13.16
N HIS A 131 -5.48 13.76 -12.51
CA HIS A 131 -4.10 13.38 -12.87
C HIS A 131 -3.99 12.04 -13.60
N TYR A 132 -5.04 11.21 -13.63
CA TYR A 132 -4.98 9.89 -14.26
C TYR A 132 -4.66 9.96 -15.76
N ALA A 133 -5.24 10.95 -16.47
CA ALA A 133 -5.01 11.09 -17.90
C ALA A 133 -3.54 11.40 -18.22
N SER A 134 -2.88 12.22 -17.40
CA SER A 134 -1.48 12.65 -17.57
C SER A 134 -0.44 11.68 -17.03
N GLU A 135 -0.85 10.66 -16.25
CA GLU A 135 0.05 9.59 -15.83
C GLU A 135 0.62 8.85 -17.06
N SER A 136 1.95 8.78 -17.12
CA SER A 136 2.71 8.20 -18.23
C SER A 136 2.92 6.69 -18.07
N SER A 137 3.00 6.23 -16.82
CA SER A 137 3.22 4.83 -16.48
C SER A 137 1.95 4.01 -16.70
N GLN A 138 1.96 3.17 -17.72
CA GLN A 138 0.86 2.25 -18.01
C GLN A 138 0.59 1.27 -16.86
N GLU A 139 1.62 0.90 -16.10
CA GLU A 139 1.47 0.02 -14.94
C GLU A 139 0.68 0.70 -13.81
N ILE A 140 0.97 1.98 -13.53
CA ILE A 140 0.24 2.77 -12.53
C ILE A 140 -1.20 2.99 -12.99
N LYS A 141 -1.41 3.32 -14.27
CA LYS A 141 -2.76 3.46 -14.82
C LYS A 141 -3.57 2.18 -14.67
N LYS A 142 -2.98 1.02 -15.01
CA LYS A 142 -3.63 -0.29 -14.87
C LYS A 142 -3.98 -0.59 -13.41
N PHE A 143 -3.07 -0.31 -12.48
CA PHE A 143 -3.31 -0.47 -11.05
C PHE A 143 -4.49 0.38 -10.57
N ILE A 144 -4.47 1.69 -10.85
CA ILE A 144 -5.54 2.62 -10.46
C ILE A 144 -6.87 2.21 -11.07
N LYS A 145 -6.90 1.96 -12.38
CA LYS A 145 -8.13 1.53 -13.08
C LYS A 145 -8.72 0.25 -12.48
N GLY A 146 -7.87 -0.71 -12.12
CA GLY A 146 -8.29 -1.94 -11.46
C GLY A 146 -9.00 -1.67 -10.13
N TYR A 147 -8.44 -0.77 -9.33
CA TYR A 147 -9.04 -0.36 -8.06
C TYR A 147 -10.34 0.46 -8.25
N ILE A 148 -10.33 1.48 -9.11
CA ILE A 148 -11.48 2.38 -9.31
C ILE A 148 -12.73 1.66 -9.82
N LYS A 149 -12.57 0.61 -10.64
CA LYS A 149 -13.70 -0.23 -11.08
C LYS A 149 -14.46 -0.88 -9.92
N LEU A 150 -13.77 -1.17 -8.81
CA LEU A 150 -14.33 -1.81 -7.62
C LEU A 150 -14.70 -0.79 -6.51
N SER A 151 -14.23 0.45 -6.63
CA SER A 151 -14.45 1.51 -5.64
C SER A 151 -15.93 1.91 -5.57
N LYS A 152 -16.37 2.20 -4.34
CA LYS A 152 -17.72 2.72 -4.03
C LYS A 152 -17.77 4.24 -3.99
N SER A 153 -16.63 4.93 -4.04
CA SER A 153 -16.56 6.39 -3.99
C SER A 153 -16.70 7.05 -5.36
N PHE A 154 -16.67 6.26 -6.43
CA PHE A 154 -16.78 6.71 -7.82
C PHE A 154 -18.14 6.31 -8.38
N ASN A 155 -18.85 7.28 -8.96
CA ASN A 155 -20.06 7.01 -9.73
C ASN A 155 -19.73 6.48 -11.15
N GLU A 156 -20.73 6.02 -11.88
CA GLU A 156 -20.51 5.38 -13.19
C GLU A 156 -19.91 6.34 -14.23
N SER A 157 -20.29 7.62 -14.22
CA SER A 157 -19.71 8.63 -15.11
C SER A 157 -18.24 8.90 -14.78
N GLU A 158 -17.88 8.94 -13.49
CA GLU A 158 -16.49 9.11 -13.03
C GLU A 158 -15.64 7.89 -13.41
N LYS A 159 -16.19 6.67 -13.32
CA LYS A 159 -15.47 5.43 -13.70
C LYS A 159 -15.14 5.36 -15.20
N GLN A 160 -15.92 6.02 -16.06
CA GLN A 160 -15.66 6.06 -17.51
C GLN A 160 -14.39 6.85 -17.88
N LEU A 161 -13.85 7.65 -16.95
CA LEU A 161 -12.62 8.42 -17.14
C LEU A 161 -11.34 7.55 -17.07
N PHE A 162 -11.47 6.28 -16.67
CA PHE A 162 -10.35 5.38 -16.38
C PHE A 162 -10.22 4.22 -17.38
#